data_AF-A0A967EMQ3-F1
#
_entry.id   AF-A0A967EMQ3-F1
#
_cell.length_a   1.000
_cell.length_b   1.000
_cell.length_c   1.000
_cell.angle_alpha   90.00
_cell.angle_beta   90.00
_cell.angle_gamma   90.00
#
_symmetry.space_group_name_H-M   'P 1'
#
loop_
_entity.id
_entity.type
_entity.pdbx_description
1 polymer ?
#
loop_
_entity_poly.entity_id
_entity_poly.type
_entity_poly.pdbx_seq_one_letter_code
_entity_poly.pdbx_strand_id
1 'polypeptide(L)'
;MKKHMRIIIVAWCIALLGITILSAQEAEDKKSTSEVILTSEDFIKNNCESVGDALQTITGVYVNSTGAISLRDVSSSKVVVVLDGQRLNTAQGGGVNVSDMTIDNIEKIELLRGGRSAQYGADAVGGVIRITTKSQQTGSKIVNLGVKTTFGSYNRQIYNISNSITYKKISSFFSFQRDIWDGDFLYIDYYDNKKNLINNNQSSFNIFYKLSVAIDDKQQISASSNYYKADNGASGMIDNLTPEAELKYDNKSYNLSYDNNALFKEFSLATQIYFLDYETKFDNPENPNIPPSDHDNYALGVELSQSGTLAKRINVTYGYSFRNDQIQSTEVGEKTRNTHSGHTSLTLSKKLNRFINGIETAMAIRYDSPSDFENAFSPRFSFSANHTGAVNLGLLAHITKSYKAPSFNDLYWPKDAFAVGNPNLIPEKGDNYDVGITSSIPGIYLSVNYFNNDVKNLILWAQDPSVNNLWTPHNISKTSTQGVETSLTFALFDEMIVINSEYTFMNARDKGPDPNKYGKYIIYRPKNKFDLTSTL
;
A
#
# COMPACT_ATOMS: atom_id res chain seq x y z
N MET A 1 -50.80 -32.81 28.30
CA MET A 1 -49.88 -32.94 27.15
C MET A 1 -50.05 -31.77 26.18
N LYS A 2 -49.39 -30.63 26.43
CA LYS A 2 -49.22 -29.48 25.50
C LYS A 2 -48.46 -28.37 26.25
N LYS A 3 -47.18 -28.61 26.58
CA LYS A 3 -46.27 -27.54 27.06
C LYS A 3 -44.78 -27.84 26.99
N HIS A 4 -44.34 -28.88 26.28
CA HIS A 4 -42.92 -29.26 26.17
C HIS A 4 -42.37 -29.30 24.74
N MET A 5 -43.07 -28.67 23.79
CA MET A 5 -42.68 -28.68 22.37
C MET A 5 -42.44 -27.25 21.84
N ARG A 6 -41.67 -26.44 22.57
CA ARG A 6 -41.21 -25.11 22.13
C ARG A 6 -39.76 -24.77 22.46
N ILE A 7 -38.99 -25.68 23.07
CA ILE A 7 -37.58 -25.41 23.45
C ILE A 7 -36.57 -26.06 22.48
N ILE A 8 -36.99 -26.99 21.62
CA ILE A 8 -36.07 -27.70 20.71
C ILE A 8 -35.87 -26.98 19.36
N ILE A 9 -36.72 -26.00 19.00
CA ILE A 9 -36.59 -25.27 17.72
C ILE A 9 -35.70 -24.02 17.84
N VAL A 10 -35.53 -23.44 19.03
CA VAL A 10 -34.66 -22.27 19.23
C VAL A 10 -33.18 -22.67 19.33
N ALA A 11 -32.88 -23.89 19.81
CA ALA A 11 -31.50 -24.39 19.88
C ALA A 11 -30.90 -24.72 18.50
N TRP A 12 -31.72 -25.01 17.48
CA TRP A 12 -31.25 -25.27 16.11
C TRP A 12 -31.05 -24.00 15.27
N CYS A 13 -31.76 -22.90 15.55
CA CYS A 13 -31.54 -21.63 14.86
C CYS A 13 -30.29 -20.88 15.34
N ILE A 14 -29.88 -21.07 16.61
CA ILE A 14 -28.65 -20.45 17.14
C ILE A 14 -27.39 -21.18 16.61
N ALA A 15 -27.48 -22.48 16.36
CA ALA A 15 -26.37 -23.25 15.76
C ALA A 15 -26.12 -22.90 14.27
N LEU A 16 -27.14 -22.47 13.54
CA LEU A 16 -27.01 -22.04 12.13
C LEU A 16 -26.56 -20.58 11.98
N LEU A 17 -26.89 -19.70 12.94
CA LEU A 17 -26.37 -18.32 13.00
C LEU A 17 -24.92 -18.27 13.54
N GLY A 18 -24.51 -19.24 14.35
CA GLY A 18 -23.12 -19.35 14.82
C GLY A 18 -22.13 -19.76 13.73
N ILE A 19 -22.57 -20.47 12.68
CA ILE A 19 -21.66 -20.99 11.63
C ILE A 19 -21.24 -19.89 10.64
N THR A 20 -22.05 -18.86 10.42
CA THR A 20 -21.73 -17.74 9.52
C THR A 20 -20.92 -16.63 10.22
N ILE A 21 -21.10 -16.42 11.51
CA ILE A 21 -20.34 -15.41 12.28
C ILE A 21 -18.92 -15.92 12.61
N LEU A 22 -18.72 -17.24 12.78
CA LEU A 22 -17.39 -17.78 13.05
C LEU A 22 -16.38 -17.61 11.90
N SER A 23 -16.80 -17.37 10.65
CA SER A 23 -15.86 -17.21 9.53
C SER A 23 -15.25 -15.81 9.41
N ALA A 24 -15.92 -14.78 9.94
CA ALA A 24 -15.41 -13.40 9.92
C ALA A 24 -14.40 -13.16 11.06
N GLN A 25 -14.65 -13.76 12.23
CA GLN A 25 -13.82 -13.60 13.42
C GLN A 25 -12.55 -14.47 13.38
N GLU A 26 -12.58 -15.64 12.72
CA GLU A 26 -11.36 -16.46 12.49
C GLU A 26 -10.43 -15.89 11.39
N ALA A 27 -10.89 -14.90 10.62
CA ALA A 27 -10.08 -14.22 9.61
C ALA A 27 -9.24 -13.06 10.19
N GLU A 28 -9.64 -12.51 11.34
CA GLU A 28 -8.96 -11.37 11.97
C GLU A 28 -7.62 -11.73 12.64
N ASP A 29 -7.39 -13.01 12.97
CA ASP A 29 -6.21 -13.44 13.76
C ASP A 29 -5.09 -14.16 12.98
N LYS A 30 -5.19 -14.28 11.66
CA LYS A 30 -4.10 -14.86 10.86
C LYS A 30 -3.04 -13.81 10.52
N LYS A 31 -2.23 -13.44 11.52
CA LYS A 31 -0.91 -12.81 11.27
C LYS A 31 -0.09 -13.77 10.40
N SER A 32 0.02 -13.44 9.13
CA SER A 32 0.81 -14.16 8.12
C SER A 32 2.19 -13.50 8.02
N THR A 33 3.26 -14.25 7.73
CA THR A 33 4.60 -13.66 7.54
C THR A 33 4.63 -12.59 6.44
N SER A 34 3.74 -12.72 5.45
CA SER A 34 3.69 -11.85 4.28
C SER A 34 2.55 -10.82 4.33
N GLU A 35 1.69 -10.82 5.36
CA GLU A 35 0.55 -9.92 5.46
C GLU A 35 0.46 -9.31 6.86
N VAL A 36 0.58 -7.98 6.95
CA VAL A 36 0.47 -7.22 8.20
C VAL A 36 -0.79 -6.38 8.13
N ILE A 37 -1.55 -6.37 9.21
CA ILE A 37 -2.79 -5.59 9.34
C ILE A 37 -2.60 -4.64 10.51
N LEU A 38 -2.85 -3.35 10.27
CA LEU A 38 -2.94 -2.32 11.29
C LEU A 38 -4.37 -1.79 11.34
N THR A 39 -4.89 -1.64 12.54
CA THR A 39 -6.26 -1.23 12.82
C THR A 39 -6.30 0.11 13.55
N SER A 40 -7.50 0.65 13.76
CA SER A 40 -7.70 1.86 14.55
C SER A 40 -7.11 1.78 15.96
N GLU A 41 -7.06 0.59 16.57
CA GLU A 41 -6.45 0.40 17.89
C GLU A 41 -4.92 0.56 17.84
N ASP A 42 -4.28 0.02 16.79
CA ASP A 42 -2.84 0.16 16.57
C ASP A 42 -2.46 1.62 16.32
N PHE A 43 -3.28 2.38 15.59
CA PHE A 43 -3.03 3.80 15.31
C PHE A 43 -3.04 4.64 16.59
N ILE A 44 -4.00 4.38 17.49
CA ILE A 44 -4.10 5.06 18.78
C ILE A 44 -2.91 4.66 19.66
N LYS A 45 -2.60 3.37 19.75
CA LYS A 45 -1.52 2.83 20.57
C LYS A 45 -0.14 3.39 20.18
N ASN A 46 0.08 3.64 18.90
CA ASN A 46 1.34 4.20 18.38
C ASN A 46 1.29 5.72 18.14
N ASN A 47 0.21 6.40 18.56
CA ASN A 47 0.01 7.84 18.38
C ASN A 47 0.27 8.32 16.93
N CYS A 48 -0.24 7.57 15.95
CA CYS A 48 -0.11 7.92 14.54
C CYS A 48 -0.99 9.12 14.19
N GLU A 49 -0.49 10.02 13.34
CA GLU A 49 -1.28 11.14 12.77
C GLU A 49 -1.49 10.98 11.26
N SER A 50 -0.61 10.23 10.60
CA SER A 50 -0.67 9.91 9.17
C SER A 50 -0.61 8.40 8.90
N VAL A 51 -1.00 8.01 7.68
CA VAL A 51 -0.76 6.66 7.14
C VAL A 51 0.74 6.38 7.09
N GLY A 52 1.57 7.38 6.82
CA GLY A 52 3.03 7.29 6.89
C GLY A 52 3.52 6.84 8.26
N ASP A 53 3.05 7.49 9.34
CA ASP A 53 3.41 7.13 10.72
C ASP A 53 3.02 5.68 11.04
N ALA A 54 1.78 5.30 10.67
CA ALA A 54 1.27 3.95 10.89
C ALA A 54 2.13 2.92 10.15
N LEU A 55 2.46 3.17 8.88
CA LEU A 55 3.30 2.28 8.08
C LEU A 55 4.73 2.17 8.62
N GLN A 56 5.29 3.24 9.19
CA GLN A 56 6.62 3.20 9.82
C GLN A 56 6.66 2.30 11.08
N THR A 57 5.52 2.02 11.71
CA THR A 57 5.45 1.02 12.81
C THR A 57 5.70 -0.39 12.31
N ILE A 58 5.51 -0.64 11.00
CA ILE A 58 5.75 -1.93 10.40
C ILE A 58 7.23 -2.04 10.04
N THR A 59 7.89 -3.04 10.58
CA THR A 59 9.28 -3.33 10.25
C THR A 59 9.46 -3.68 8.77
N GLY A 60 10.61 -3.27 8.23
CA GLY A 60 10.97 -3.43 6.81
C GLY A 60 10.29 -2.42 5.89
N VAL A 61 9.43 -1.57 6.44
CA VAL A 61 8.88 -0.39 5.79
C VAL A 61 9.73 0.82 6.16
N TYR A 62 10.03 1.65 5.17
CA TYR A 62 10.63 2.95 5.39
C TYR A 62 9.86 3.98 4.58
N VAL A 63 9.42 5.03 5.24
CA VAL A 63 8.76 6.18 4.63
C VAL A 63 9.75 7.34 4.73
N ASN A 64 10.17 7.89 3.60
CA ASN A 64 11.12 9.01 3.57
C ASN A 64 10.44 10.35 3.88
N SER A 65 11.20 11.45 3.85
CA SER A 65 10.66 12.80 4.10
C SER A 65 9.63 13.28 3.08
N THR A 66 9.58 12.70 1.88
CA THR A 66 8.57 13.01 0.85
C THR A 66 7.35 12.08 0.95
N GLY A 67 7.26 11.28 2.02
CA GLY A 67 6.22 10.28 2.23
C GLY A 67 6.25 9.09 1.28
N ALA A 68 7.32 8.93 0.49
CA ALA A 68 7.47 7.81 -0.43
C ALA A 68 7.87 6.54 0.34
N ILE A 69 7.13 5.46 0.10
CA ILE A 69 7.32 4.18 0.79
C ILE A 69 8.39 3.35 0.11
N SER A 70 9.26 2.71 0.87
CA SER A 70 10.10 1.61 0.40
C SER A 70 9.85 0.37 1.25
N LEU A 71 9.83 -0.79 0.58
CA LEU A 71 9.59 -2.10 1.19
C LEU A 71 10.73 -3.03 0.82
N ARG A 72 11.45 -3.60 1.79
CA ARG A 72 12.59 -4.50 1.52
C ARG A 72 13.60 -3.90 0.51
N ASP A 73 13.85 -2.59 0.63
CA ASP A 73 14.66 -1.77 -0.28
C ASP A 73 14.30 -1.86 -1.77
N VAL A 74 13.03 -2.17 -2.02
CA VAL A 74 12.34 -1.92 -3.28
C VAL A 74 11.79 -0.49 -3.24
N SER A 75 12.08 0.28 -4.29
CA SER A 75 11.68 1.69 -4.41
C SER A 75 10.16 1.87 -4.37
N SER A 76 9.70 3.08 -4.01
CA SER A 76 8.28 3.46 -3.96
C SER A 76 7.53 3.24 -5.27
N SER A 77 8.20 3.41 -6.40
CA SER A 77 7.68 3.10 -7.73
C SER A 77 7.39 1.62 -7.98
N LYS A 78 7.69 0.75 -7.00
CA LYS A 78 7.45 -0.70 -7.02
C LYS A 78 6.60 -1.17 -5.82
N VAL A 79 5.88 -0.24 -5.20
CA VAL A 79 4.87 -0.49 -4.17
C VAL A 79 3.56 0.13 -4.62
N VAL A 80 2.52 -0.69 -4.70
CA VAL A 80 1.18 -0.22 -5.10
C VAL A 80 0.41 0.20 -3.86
N VAL A 81 -0.17 1.40 -3.87
CA VAL A 81 -1.04 1.89 -2.79
C VAL A 81 -2.46 1.98 -3.29
N VAL A 82 -3.38 1.35 -2.56
CA VAL A 82 -4.79 1.23 -2.93
C VAL A 82 -5.67 1.75 -1.79
N LEU A 83 -6.56 2.71 -2.07
CA LEU A 83 -7.53 3.27 -1.13
C LEU A 83 -8.95 2.87 -1.53
N ASP A 84 -9.62 2.03 -0.73
CA ASP A 84 -10.94 1.49 -1.06
C ASP A 84 -11.01 0.88 -2.48
N GLY A 85 -9.95 0.21 -2.94
CA GLY A 85 -9.85 -0.34 -4.29
C GLY A 85 -9.29 0.62 -5.36
N GLN A 86 -9.23 1.92 -5.08
CA GLN A 86 -8.66 2.93 -5.98
C GLN A 86 -7.13 2.90 -5.92
N ARG A 87 -6.46 2.64 -7.02
CA ARG A 87 -4.99 2.68 -7.06
C ARG A 87 -4.51 4.13 -7.18
N LEU A 88 -3.78 4.60 -6.16
CA LEU A 88 -3.36 6.00 -6.02
C LEU A 88 -2.06 6.34 -6.77
N ASN A 89 -1.23 5.35 -7.11
CA ASN A 89 -0.01 5.59 -7.89
C ASN A 89 -0.35 6.24 -9.23
N THR A 90 0.43 7.23 -9.69
CA THR A 90 0.28 7.82 -11.02
C THR A 90 1.28 7.22 -12.01
N ALA A 91 1.01 7.33 -13.31
CA ALA A 91 1.94 6.90 -14.34
C ALA A 91 3.20 7.80 -14.44
N GLN A 92 3.18 9.00 -13.85
CA GLN A 92 4.33 9.91 -13.80
C GLN A 92 5.53 9.30 -13.08
N GLY A 93 5.31 8.59 -11.96
CA GLY A 93 6.36 7.99 -11.13
C GLY A 93 6.29 8.43 -9.67
N GLY A 94 7.41 8.41 -8.95
CA GLY A 94 7.54 8.96 -7.58
C GLY A 94 6.96 8.13 -6.43
N GLY A 95 5.89 7.36 -6.68
CA GLY A 95 5.15 6.63 -5.65
C GLY A 95 3.97 7.44 -5.13
N VAL A 96 3.52 7.16 -3.90
CA VAL A 96 2.41 7.86 -3.26
C VAL A 96 2.93 8.46 -1.95
N ASN A 97 2.68 9.75 -1.72
CA ASN A 97 2.97 10.40 -0.45
C ASN A 97 1.92 9.98 0.59
N VAL A 98 2.26 9.01 1.43
CA VAL A 98 1.37 8.54 2.50
C VAL A 98 1.48 9.34 3.79
N SER A 99 2.49 10.19 3.93
CA SER A 99 2.63 11.09 5.08
C SER A 99 1.57 12.19 5.07
N ASP A 100 1.07 12.55 3.88
CA ASP A 100 -0.02 13.52 3.69
C ASP A 100 -1.41 12.91 3.89
N MET A 101 -1.52 11.58 3.98
CA MET A 101 -2.78 10.90 4.20
C MET A 101 -3.08 10.83 5.70
N THR A 102 -4.15 11.50 6.12
CA THR A 102 -4.64 11.43 7.51
C THR A 102 -4.98 10.01 7.93
N ILE A 103 -4.71 9.66 9.19
CA ILE A 103 -5.10 8.36 9.76
C ILE A 103 -6.55 8.37 10.30
N ASP A 104 -7.13 9.53 10.56
CA ASP A 104 -8.39 9.64 11.31
C ASP A 104 -9.61 9.11 10.54
N ASN A 105 -9.59 9.15 9.20
CA ASN A 105 -10.62 8.56 8.35
C ASN A 105 -10.31 7.10 7.92
N ILE A 106 -9.20 6.54 8.37
CA ILE A 106 -8.74 5.20 8.01
C ILE A 106 -9.20 4.19 9.06
N GLU A 107 -9.84 3.12 8.60
CA GLU A 107 -10.29 2.02 9.43
C GLU A 107 -9.16 1.01 9.63
N LYS A 108 -8.50 0.66 8.52
CA LYS A 108 -7.52 -0.42 8.46
C LYS A 108 -6.50 -0.19 7.36
N ILE A 109 -5.24 -0.53 7.63
CA ILE A 109 -4.15 -0.59 6.64
C ILE A 109 -3.65 -2.04 6.59
N GLU A 110 -3.52 -2.59 5.39
CA GLU A 110 -2.99 -3.93 5.13
C GLU A 110 -1.75 -3.83 4.25
N LEU A 111 -0.63 -4.36 4.73
CA LEU A 111 0.60 -4.51 3.94
C LEU A 111 0.69 -5.95 3.43
N LEU A 112 0.66 -6.13 2.13
CA LEU A 112 0.88 -7.40 1.43
C LEU A 112 2.29 -7.42 0.84
N ARG A 113 3.21 -8.12 1.49
CA ARG A 113 4.61 -8.24 1.07
C ARG A 113 4.75 -9.15 -0.18
N GLY A 114 5.82 -8.89 -0.93
CA GLY A 114 6.23 -9.68 -2.09
C GLY A 114 5.48 -9.32 -3.37
N GLY A 115 5.85 -9.99 -4.47
CA GLY A 115 5.22 -9.77 -5.78
C GLY A 115 3.73 -10.10 -5.75
N ARG A 116 2.90 -9.09 -6.01
CA ARG A 116 1.42 -9.15 -5.99
C ARG A 116 0.79 -8.72 -7.34
N SER A 117 1.58 -8.66 -8.42
CA SER A 117 1.09 -8.24 -9.74
C SER A 117 -0.08 -9.07 -10.26
N ALA A 118 -0.17 -10.37 -9.95
CA ALA A 118 -1.32 -11.19 -10.32
C ALA A 118 -2.66 -10.68 -9.77
N GLN A 119 -2.64 -9.92 -8.66
CA GLN A 119 -3.83 -9.37 -8.01
C GLN A 119 -4.00 -7.88 -8.33
N TYR A 120 -2.91 -7.11 -8.30
CA TYR A 120 -2.97 -5.63 -8.34
C TYR A 120 -2.33 -5.00 -9.59
N GLY A 121 -1.83 -5.81 -10.53
CA GLY A 121 -1.28 -5.33 -11.81
C GLY A 121 0.16 -4.82 -11.75
N ALA A 122 0.46 -3.88 -12.66
CA ALA A 122 1.79 -3.28 -12.78
C ALA A 122 2.31 -2.77 -11.43
N ASP A 123 3.64 -2.83 -11.27
CA ASP A 123 4.40 -2.16 -10.22
C ASP A 123 4.27 -2.78 -8.83
N ALA A 124 3.42 -3.79 -8.64
CA ALA A 124 3.31 -4.57 -7.39
C ALA A 124 4.46 -5.59 -7.23
N VAL A 125 5.71 -5.16 -7.44
CA VAL A 125 6.93 -5.99 -7.36
C VAL A 125 7.38 -6.16 -5.90
N GLY A 126 7.39 -5.06 -5.12
CA GLY A 126 7.80 -5.06 -3.71
C GLY A 126 6.68 -5.40 -2.74
N GLY A 127 5.45 -5.01 -3.09
CA GLY A 127 4.27 -5.27 -2.28
C GLY A 127 3.11 -4.35 -2.64
N VAL A 128 2.03 -4.48 -1.86
CA VAL A 128 0.82 -3.67 -1.97
C VAL A 128 0.42 -3.18 -0.58
N ILE A 129 0.06 -1.91 -0.47
CA ILE A 129 -0.54 -1.33 0.72
C ILE A 129 -2.00 -1.05 0.40
N ARG A 130 -2.90 -1.72 1.10
CA ARG A 130 -4.35 -1.54 0.97
C ARG A 130 -4.86 -0.77 2.17
N ILE A 131 -5.55 0.33 1.90
CA ILE A 131 -6.08 1.25 2.89
C ILE A 131 -7.60 1.18 2.76
N THR A 132 -8.27 0.94 3.87
CA THR A 132 -9.73 0.91 3.95
C THR A 132 -10.20 2.10 4.77
N THR A 133 -11.09 2.92 4.20
CA THR A 133 -11.66 4.06 4.90
C THR A 133 -12.85 3.65 5.77
N LYS A 134 -13.06 4.39 6.86
CA LYS A 134 -14.19 4.19 7.77
C LYS A 134 -15.52 4.34 7.00
N SER A 135 -16.35 3.30 7.10
CA SER A 135 -17.71 3.29 6.55
C SER A 135 -18.77 3.51 7.64
N GLN A 136 -18.51 3.01 8.85
CA GLN A 136 -19.39 3.08 10.01
C GLN A 136 -18.51 3.04 11.27
N GLN A 137 -18.80 3.84 12.29
CA GLN A 137 -18.17 3.62 13.61
C GLN A 137 -18.89 2.50 14.36
N THR A 138 -18.10 1.60 14.94
CA THR A 138 -18.53 0.48 15.78
C THR A 138 -19.32 1.02 16.97
N GLY A 139 -20.65 0.97 16.90
CA GLY A 139 -21.51 1.44 17.98
C GLY A 139 -23.00 1.55 17.59
N SER A 140 -23.89 1.29 18.55
CA SER A 140 -25.35 1.30 18.35
C SER A 140 -25.98 2.70 18.19
N LYS A 141 -25.16 3.76 18.17
CA LYS A 141 -25.64 5.15 18.11
C LYS A 141 -25.81 5.58 16.65
N ILE A 142 -26.94 6.25 16.38
CA ILE A 142 -27.29 6.77 15.06
C ILE A 142 -26.28 7.83 14.59
N VAL A 143 -25.74 8.63 15.51
CA VAL A 143 -24.78 9.71 15.22
C VAL A 143 -23.58 9.58 16.15
N ASN A 144 -22.39 9.66 15.57
CA ASN A 144 -21.11 9.76 16.27
C ASN A 144 -20.38 11.03 15.79
N LEU A 145 -19.89 11.83 16.73
CA LEU A 145 -19.12 13.05 16.46
C LEU A 145 -17.77 12.92 17.16
N GLY A 146 -16.69 13.13 16.41
CA GLY A 146 -15.32 13.13 16.91
C GLY A 146 -14.66 14.49 16.68
N VAL A 147 -13.94 14.97 17.68
CA VAL A 147 -13.06 16.14 17.58
C VAL A 147 -11.72 15.74 18.19
N LYS A 148 -10.64 15.96 17.44
CA LYS A 148 -9.26 15.70 17.88
C LYS A 148 -8.43 16.95 17.60
N THR A 149 -7.59 17.32 18.55
CA THR A 149 -6.63 18.41 18.39
C THR A 149 -5.26 17.91 18.83
N THR A 150 -4.24 18.04 17.99
CA THR A 150 -2.86 17.64 18.31
C THR A 150 -1.96 18.88 18.25
N PHE A 151 -1.10 19.04 19.27
CA PHE A 151 -0.08 20.08 19.33
C PHE A 151 1.30 19.43 19.43
N GLY A 152 2.26 19.93 18.65
CA GLY A 152 3.61 19.36 18.58
C GLY A 152 4.71 20.41 18.48
N SER A 153 5.96 19.93 18.44
CA SER A 153 7.14 20.77 18.22
C SER A 153 7.06 21.57 16.92
N TYR A 154 7.81 22.67 16.85
CA TYR A 154 7.80 23.60 15.70
C TYR A 154 6.39 24.10 15.37
N ASN A 155 5.63 24.41 16.43
CA ASN A 155 4.29 24.96 16.35
C ASN A 155 3.33 24.10 15.50
N ARG A 156 3.51 22.77 15.50
CA ARG A 156 2.61 21.87 14.78
C ARG A 156 1.24 21.86 15.43
N GLN A 157 0.20 22.03 14.63
CA GLN A 157 -1.19 22.06 15.05
C GLN A 157 -2.04 21.25 14.06
N ILE A 158 -2.70 20.21 14.57
CA ILE A 158 -3.64 19.39 13.78
C ILE A 158 -5.02 19.51 14.40
N TYR A 159 -6.01 19.87 13.58
CA TYR A 159 -7.40 19.94 13.97
C TYR A 159 -8.21 18.95 13.12
N ASN A 160 -8.84 17.98 13.76
CA ASN A 160 -9.68 16.99 13.08
C ASN A 160 -11.12 17.04 13.62
N ILE A 161 -12.08 17.05 12.70
CA ILE A 161 -13.50 16.92 12.99
C ILE A 161 -14.03 15.78 12.13
N SER A 162 -14.69 14.80 12.74
CA SER A 162 -15.31 13.69 12.03
C SER A 162 -16.73 13.44 12.50
N ASN A 163 -17.59 13.01 11.59
CA ASN A 163 -18.96 12.64 11.88
C ASN A 163 -19.32 11.35 11.15
N SER A 164 -20.00 10.45 11.85
CA SER A 164 -20.56 9.24 11.28
C SER A 164 -22.04 9.15 11.63
N ILE A 165 -22.88 8.95 10.61
CA ILE A 165 -24.33 8.80 10.76
C ILE A 165 -24.71 7.46 10.15
N THR A 166 -25.29 6.57 10.96
CA THR A 166 -25.86 5.31 10.48
C THR A 166 -27.33 5.22 10.88
N TYR A 167 -28.20 5.24 9.87
CA TYR A 167 -29.64 5.11 10.05
C TYR A 167 -30.22 4.10 9.08
N LYS A 168 -30.70 2.97 9.61
CA LYS A 168 -31.25 1.85 8.84
C LYS A 168 -30.26 1.37 7.77
N LYS A 169 -30.56 1.66 6.51
CA LYS A 169 -29.84 1.23 5.32
C LYS A 169 -28.82 2.25 4.81
N ILE A 170 -28.68 3.39 5.49
CA ILE A 170 -27.82 4.50 5.06
C ILE A 170 -26.74 4.70 6.11
N SER A 171 -25.49 4.71 5.67
CA SER A 171 -24.32 5.07 6.47
C SER A 171 -23.56 6.19 5.77
N SER A 172 -23.23 7.24 6.52
CA SER A 172 -22.49 8.40 6.05
C SER A 172 -21.31 8.65 6.97
N PHE A 173 -20.17 9.00 6.38
CA PHE A 173 -18.98 9.42 7.10
C PHE A 173 -18.44 10.71 6.48
N PHE A 174 -18.12 11.68 7.32
CA PHE A 174 -17.48 12.94 6.94
C PHE A 174 -16.27 13.17 7.85
N SER A 175 -15.17 13.66 7.28
CA SER A 175 -14.06 14.17 8.07
C SER A 175 -13.44 15.41 7.43
N PHE A 176 -13.01 16.32 8.28
CA PHE A 176 -12.24 17.50 7.95
C PHE A 176 -10.98 17.51 8.82
N GLN A 177 -9.82 17.67 8.19
CA GLN A 177 -8.54 17.88 8.86
C GLN A 177 -7.89 19.17 8.39
N ARG A 178 -7.27 19.90 9.32
CA ARG A 178 -6.31 20.97 9.07
C ARG A 178 -4.99 20.61 9.74
N ASP A 179 -3.88 20.61 9.00
CA ASP A 179 -2.52 20.42 9.54
C ASP A 179 -1.70 21.68 9.20
N ILE A 180 -1.06 22.24 10.22
CA ILE A 180 -0.21 23.43 10.12
C ILE A 180 1.07 23.11 10.89
N TRP A 181 2.20 23.37 10.27
CA TRP A 181 3.51 23.12 10.85
C TRP A 181 4.51 24.15 10.35
N ASP A 182 5.27 24.79 11.23
CA ASP A 182 6.30 25.74 10.79
C ASP A 182 7.54 25.00 10.27
N GLY A 183 7.84 23.83 10.85
CA GLY A 183 8.84 22.88 10.34
C GLY A 183 10.30 23.31 10.35
N ASP A 184 10.61 24.59 10.59
CA ASP A 184 11.97 25.11 10.61
C ASP A 184 12.76 24.62 11.83
N PHE A 185 13.98 24.12 11.62
CA PHE A 185 14.80 23.57 12.69
C PHE A 185 16.30 23.86 12.54
N LEU A 186 16.97 23.99 13.68
CA LEU A 186 18.42 24.11 13.74
C LEU A 186 19.09 22.76 13.48
N TYR A 187 20.11 22.76 12.63
CA TYR A 187 20.97 21.61 12.37
C TYR A 187 22.44 22.03 12.41
N ILE A 188 23.32 21.04 12.57
CA ILE A 188 24.76 21.22 12.46
C ILE A 188 25.17 20.66 11.10
N ASP A 189 25.79 21.49 10.27
CA ASP A 189 26.25 21.05 8.95
C ASP A 189 27.53 20.21 9.04
N TYR A 190 28.00 19.71 7.89
CA TYR A 190 29.22 18.89 7.81
C TYR A 190 30.48 19.61 8.33
N TYR A 191 30.45 20.94 8.42
CA TYR A 191 31.56 21.79 8.86
C TYR A 191 31.39 22.27 10.30
N ASP A 192 30.54 21.60 11.09
CA ASP A 192 30.22 21.93 12.49
C ASP A 192 29.58 23.32 12.68
N ASN A 193 29.05 23.92 11.61
CA ASN A 193 28.36 25.20 11.72
C ASN A 193 26.89 24.97 12.07
N LYS A 194 26.41 25.72 13.06
CA LYS A 194 24.97 25.79 13.34
C LYS A 194 24.28 26.57 12.23
N LYS A 195 23.39 25.88 11.51
CA LYS A 195 22.53 26.45 10.48
C LYS A 195 21.07 26.23 10.85
N ASN A 196 20.19 26.99 10.22
CA ASN A 196 18.75 26.79 10.33
C ASN A 196 18.23 26.27 8.99
N LEU A 197 17.49 25.16 9.02
CA LEU A 197 16.64 24.79 7.90
C LEU A 197 15.44 25.73 7.94
N ILE A 198 15.19 26.41 6.83
CA ILE A 198 14.09 27.37 6.66
C ILE A 198 13.19 26.94 5.51
N ASN A 199 11.99 27.51 5.45
CA ASN A 199 11.00 27.21 4.42
C ASN A 199 10.61 25.73 4.41
N ASN A 200 10.51 25.14 5.60
CA ASN A 200 10.07 23.77 5.79
C ASN A 200 8.62 23.71 6.33
N ASN A 201 7.89 24.81 6.21
CA ASN A 201 6.52 24.92 6.68
C ASN A 201 5.56 24.08 5.83
N GLN A 202 4.52 23.57 6.48
CA GLN A 202 3.43 22.84 5.85
C GLN A 202 2.10 23.44 6.27
N SER A 203 1.20 23.58 5.30
CA SER A 203 -0.16 24.05 5.53
C SER A 203 -1.09 23.28 4.62
N SER A 204 -1.77 22.29 5.16
CA SER A 204 -2.67 21.43 4.39
C SER A 204 -4.04 21.31 5.01
N PHE A 205 -5.03 20.94 4.20
CA PHE A 205 -6.31 20.47 4.71
C PHE A 205 -6.79 19.27 3.90
N ASN A 206 -7.61 18.44 4.54
CA ASN A 206 -8.25 17.30 3.92
C ASN A 206 -9.75 17.31 4.22
N ILE A 207 -10.57 17.08 3.20
CA ILE A 207 -12.00 16.86 3.32
C ILE A 207 -12.32 15.50 2.71
N PHE A 208 -12.91 14.62 3.51
CA PHE A 208 -13.34 13.31 3.06
C PHE A 208 -14.82 13.10 3.36
N TYR A 209 -15.53 12.55 2.39
CA TYR A 209 -16.94 12.19 2.53
C TYR A 209 -17.19 10.83 1.90
N LYS A 210 -17.94 9.97 2.60
CA LYS A 210 -18.36 8.66 2.11
C LYS A 210 -19.82 8.43 2.47
N LEU A 211 -20.62 8.07 1.48
CA LEU A 211 -22.02 7.70 1.63
C LEU A 211 -22.19 6.27 1.14
N SER A 212 -22.83 5.44 1.96
CA SER A 212 -23.11 4.05 1.69
C SER A 212 -24.60 3.78 1.88
N VAL A 213 -25.22 3.14 0.90
CA VAL A 213 -26.64 2.77 0.90
C VAL A 213 -26.75 1.28 0.65
N ALA A 214 -27.19 0.53 1.68
CA ALA A 214 -27.57 -0.86 1.57
C ALA A 214 -28.96 -0.94 0.91
N ILE A 215 -29.04 -1.45 -0.33
CA ILE A 215 -30.31 -1.65 -1.02
C ILE A 215 -31.10 -2.76 -0.30
N ASP A 216 -30.41 -3.83 0.06
CA ASP A 216 -30.87 -4.96 0.87
C ASP A 216 -29.68 -5.57 1.63
N ASP A 217 -29.86 -6.75 2.23
CA ASP A 217 -28.83 -7.40 3.06
C ASP A 217 -27.63 -7.93 2.24
N LYS A 218 -27.71 -7.89 0.91
CA LYS A 218 -26.70 -8.41 -0.02
C LYS A 218 -26.08 -7.34 -0.90
N GLN A 219 -26.78 -6.23 -1.10
CA GLN A 219 -26.44 -5.19 -2.07
C GLN A 219 -26.14 -3.86 -1.40
N GLN A 220 -25.02 -3.25 -1.76
CA GLN A 220 -24.60 -1.95 -1.26
C GLN A 220 -24.04 -1.10 -2.40
N ILE A 221 -24.42 0.18 -2.41
CA ILE A 221 -23.77 1.21 -3.24
C ILE A 221 -23.02 2.15 -2.30
N SER A 222 -21.76 2.42 -2.60
CA SER A 222 -20.95 3.37 -1.85
C SER A 222 -20.29 4.39 -2.77
N ALA A 223 -20.43 5.67 -2.44
CA ALA A 223 -19.79 6.78 -3.12
C ALA A 223 -18.87 7.51 -2.14
N SER A 224 -17.65 7.84 -2.55
CA SER A 224 -16.73 8.64 -1.72
C SER A 224 -16.02 9.71 -2.51
N SER A 225 -15.69 10.80 -1.83
CA SER A 225 -14.93 11.94 -2.35
C SER A 225 -13.85 12.31 -1.33
N ASN A 226 -12.65 12.59 -1.82
CA ASN A 226 -11.54 13.11 -1.04
C ASN A 226 -10.98 14.35 -1.75
N TYR A 227 -10.76 15.42 -0.98
CA TYR A 227 -10.08 16.62 -1.45
C TYR A 227 -8.98 16.97 -0.46
N TYR A 228 -7.74 16.94 -0.93
CA TYR A 228 -6.56 17.32 -0.19
C TYR A 228 -5.89 18.50 -0.89
N LYS A 229 -5.55 19.53 -0.12
CA LYS A 229 -4.82 20.67 -0.63
C LYS A 229 -3.73 21.05 0.36
N ALA A 230 -2.55 21.38 -0.17
CA ALA A 230 -1.42 21.80 0.63
C ALA A 230 -0.65 22.92 -0.07
N ASP A 231 -0.24 23.89 0.74
CA ASP A 231 0.68 24.98 0.37
C ASP A 231 1.89 24.85 1.29
N ASN A 232 2.96 24.21 0.78
CA ASN A 232 4.15 23.90 1.55
C ASN A 232 5.33 24.73 1.07
N GLY A 233 6.23 25.04 2.01
CA GLY A 233 7.58 25.47 1.69
C GLY A 233 8.40 24.29 1.15
N ALA A 234 9.32 24.58 0.23
CA ALA A 234 10.30 23.62 -0.25
C ALA A 234 11.69 24.10 0.19
N SER A 235 12.20 23.57 1.30
CA SER A 235 13.45 24.02 1.91
C SER A 235 14.71 23.76 1.08
N GLY A 236 14.64 22.89 0.08
CA GLY A 236 15.77 22.53 -0.79
C GLY A 236 16.73 21.55 -0.11
N MET A 237 17.95 21.48 -0.63
CA MET A 237 18.99 20.64 -0.03
C MET A 237 19.66 21.39 1.13
N ILE A 238 20.16 20.66 2.13
CA ILE A 238 20.89 21.24 3.27
C ILE A 238 22.02 22.19 2.83
N ASP A 239 22.69 21.88 1.72
CA ASP A 239 23.78 22.72 1.17
C ASP A 239 23.29 23.82 0.20
N ASN A 240 22.07 23.70 -0.31
CA ASN A 240 21.45 24.63 -1.26
C ASN A 240 19.99 24.86 -0.85
N LEU A 241 19.81 25.72 0.16
CA LEU A 241 18.49 26.08 0.64
C LEU A 241 17.73 26.90 -0.40
N THR A 242 16.41 26.76 -0.40
CA THR A 242 15.51 27.53 -1.26
C THR A 242 14.46 28.24 -0.40
N PRO A 243 14.81 29.36 0.25
CA PRO A 243 13.95 30.09 1.18
C PRO A 243 12.58 30.53 0.64
N GLU A 244 12.46 30.79 -0.65
CA GLU A 244 11.21 31.24 -1.29
C GLU A 244 10.53 30.16 -2.15
N ALA A 245 11.08 28.94 -2.24
CA ALA A 245 10.48 27.91 -3.08
C ALA A 245 9.19 27.33 -2.49
N GLU A 246 8.20 27.07 -3.34
CA GLU A 246 6.90 26.56 -2.93
C GLU A 246 6.63 25.21 -3.60
N LEU A 247 5.98 24.31 -2.85
CA LEU A 247 5.48 23.04 -3.34
C LEU A 247 4.01 22.90 -2.97
N LYS A 248 3.14 22.93 -3.98
CA LYS A 248 1.69 22.92 -3.81
C LYS A 248 1.08 21.64 -4.34
N TYR A 249 0.05 21.18 -3.64
CA TYR A 249 -0.74 20.01 -4.00
C TYR A 249 -2.22 20.37 -4.05
N ASP A 250 -2.93 19.93 -5.10
CA ASP A 250 -4.39 20.01 -5.22
C ASP A 250 -4.90 18.65 -5.72
N ASN A 251 -5.26 17.78 -4.77
CA ASN A 251 -5.55 16.38 -5.03
C ASN A 251 -7.03 16.07 -4.77
N LYS A 252 -7.72 15.60 -5.81
CA LYS A 252 -9.13 15.19 -5.75
C LYS A 252 -9.26 13.74 -6.16
N SER A 253 -10.05 12.96 -5.42
CA SER A 253 -10.40 11.59 -5.81
C SER A 253 -11.87 11.31 -5.58
N TYR A 254 -12.50 10.66 -6.56
CA TYR A 254 -13.90 10.29 -6.52
C TYR A 254 -14.04 8.80 -6.79
N ASN A 255 -14.96 8.17 -6.07
CA ASN A 255 -15.18 6.73 -6.16
C ASN A 255 -16.67 6.43 -6.11
N LEU A 256 -17.10 5.49 -6.94
CA LEU A 256 -18.40 4.87 -6.88
C LEU A 256 -18.21 3.36 -6.97
N SER A 257 -18.80 2.65 -6.02
CA SER A 257 -18.73 1.21 -5.91
C SER A 257 -20.12 0.60 -5.72
N TYR A 258 -20.30 -0.58 -6.28
CA TYR A 258 -21.47 -1.42 -6.05
C TYR A 258 -21.01 -2.84 -5.75
N ASP A 259 -21.44 -3.33 -4.60
CA ASP A 259 -21.17 -4.66 -4.09
C ASP A 259 -22.46 -5.44 -3.98
N ASN A 260 -22.45 -6.67 -4.49
CA ASN A 260 -23.53 -7.64 -4.36
C ASN A 260 -22.95 -8.97 -3.90
N ASN A 261 -23.20 -9.35 -2.65
CA ASN A 261 -22.63 -10.54 -2.04
C ASN A 261 -23.24 -11.86 -2.55
N ALA A 262 -24.33 -11.83 -3.31
CA ALA A 262 -24.95 -13.02 -3.89
C ALA A 262 -25.76 -12.67 -5.15
N LEU A 263 -25.05 -12.25 -6.21
CA LEU A 263 -25.63 -11.92 -7.52
C LEU A 263 -26.32 -13.13 -8.12
N PHE A 264 -25.63 -14.27 -8.18
CA PHE A 264 -26.19 -15.54 -8.61
C PHE A 264 -25.61 -16.69 -7.78
N LYS A 265 -26.46 -17.57 -7.22
CA LYS A 265 -26.00 -18.64 -6.31
C LYS A 265 -25.10 -18.08 -5.19
N GLU A 266 -23.89 -18.60 -5.04
CA GLU A 266 -22.86 -18.16 -4.09
C GLU A 266 -21.83 -17.21 -4.74
N PHE A 267 -22.14 -16.62 -5.91
CA PHE A 267 -21.25 -15.67 -6.56
C PHE A 267 -21.58 -14.24 -6.17
N SER A 268 -20.59 -13.55 -5.61
CA SER A 268 -20.60 -12.11 -5.39
C SER A 268 -20.10 -11.36 -6.63
N LEU A 269 -20.50 -10.09 -6.73
CA LEU A 269 -20.08 -9.13 -7.73
C LEU A 269 -19.63 -7.86 -7.00
N ALA A 270 -18.41 -7.43 -7.26
CA ALA A 270 -17.88 -6.13 -6.85
C ALA A 270 -17.57 -5.32 -8.11
N THR A 271 -18.05 -4.08 -8.15
CA THR A 271 -17.83 -3.16 -9.26
C THR A 271 -17.42 -1.81 -8.72
N GLN A 272 -16.50 -1.16 -9.42
CA GLN A 272 -15.98 0.13 -9.01
C GLN A 272 -15.62 0.98 -10.23
N ILE A 273 -15.90 2.27 -10.13
CA ILE A 273 -15.36 3.30 -11.02
C ILE A 273 -14.78 4.42 -10.16
N TYR A 274 -13.59 4.88 -10.51
CA TYR A 274 -12.92 5.94 -9.79
C TYR A 274 -12.22 6.92 -10.71
N PHE A 275 -12.10 8.17 -10.25
CA PHE A 275 -11.41 9.25 -10.96
C PHE A 275 -10.47 9.97 -10.00
N LEU A 276 -9.22 10.13 -10.41
CA LEU A 276 -8.19 10.90 -9.71
C LEU A 276 -7.82 12.13 -10.54
N ASP A 277 -7.65 13.26 -9.86
CA ASP A 277 -7.20 14.55 -10.39
C ASP A 277 -6.19 15.12 -9.40
N TYR A 278 -4.89 14.92 -9.68
CA TYR A 278 -3.77 15.27 -8.80
C TYR A 278 -2.87 16.28 -9.47
N GLU A 279 -2.84 17.48 -8.91
CA GLU A 279 -1.99 18.59 -9.36
C GLU A 279 -0.81 18.75 -8.40
N THR A 280 0.39 18.89 -8.95
CA THR A 280 1.60 19.24 -8.20
C THR A 280 2.28 20.42 -8.88
N LYS A 281 2.47 21.52 -8.14
CA LYS A 281 3.20 22.69 -8.62
C LYS A 281 4.44 22.93 -7.80
N PHE A 282 5.55 23.20 -8.46
CA PHE A 282 6.77 23.68 -7.84
C PHE A 282 7.16 25.01 -8.46
N ASP A 283 7.49 25.99 -7.62
CA ASP A 283 8.02 27.28 -8.06
C ASP A 283 9.20 27.65 -7.17
N ASN A 284 10.26 28.20 -7.77
CA ASN A 284 11.41 28.73 -7.05
C ASN A 284 11.75 30.13 -7.58
N PRO A 285 11.07 31.17 -7.06
CA PRO A 285 11.20 32.55 -7.53
C PRO A 285 12.63 33.10 -7.48
N GLU A 286 13.46 32.61 -6.56
CA GLU A 286 14.85 33.04 -6.39
C GLU A 286 15.75 32.62 -7.57
N ASN A 287 15.39 31.55 -8.29
CA ASN A 287 16.17 31.06 -9.40
C ASN A 287 15.39 31.18 -10.72
N PRO A 288 15.47 32.34 -11.42
CA PRO A 288 14.73 32.57 -12.66
C PRO A 288 15.14 31.64 -13.82
N ASN A 289 16.22 30.85 -13.66
CA ASN A 289 16.62 29.85 -14.65
C ASN A 289 15.86 28.52 -14.49
N ILE A 290 15.19 28.31 -13.36
CA ILE A 290 14.33 27.15 -13.12
C ILE A 290 12.88 27.64 -13.31
N PRO A 291 12.26 27.37 -14.47
CA PRO A 291 10.87 27.74 -14.67
C PRO A 291 9.96 26.99 -13.68
N PRO A 292 8.80 27.54 -13.32
CA PRO A 292 7.81 26.82 -12.52
C PRO A 292 7.45 25.48 -13.19
N SER A 293 7.38 24.42 -12.40
CA SER A 293 6.92 23.11 -12.85
C SER A 293 5.47 22.90 -12.44
N ASP A 294 4.69 22.37 -13.38
CA ASP A 294 3.27 22.08 -13.18
C ASP A 294 2.98 20.69 -13.76
N HIS A 295 2.25 19.89 -12.99
CA HIS A 295 2.00 18.49 -13.27
C HIS A 295 0.57 18.12 -12.86
N ASP A 296 -0.31 18.06 -13.85
CA ASP A 296 -1.68 17.57 -13.69
C ASP A 296 -1.74 16.09 -14.09
N ASN A 297 -2.04 15.22 -13.12
CA ASN A 297 -2.22 13.80 -13.32
C ASN A 297 -3.69 13.42 -13.21
N TYR A 298 -4.23 12.80 -14.25
CA TYR A 298 -5.58 12.26 -14.26
C TYR A 298 -5.55 10.74 -14.35
N ALA A 299 -6.41 10.07 -13.59
CA ALA A 299 -6.61 8.63 -13.74
C ALA A 299 -8.09 8.25 -13.67
N LEU A 300 -8.61 7.62 -14.71
CA LEU A 300 -9.92 6.97 -14.71
C LEU A 300 -9.74 5.46 -14.62
N GLY A 301 -10.31 4.84 -13.60
CA GLY A 301 -10.26 3.40 -13.39
C GLY A 301 -11.64 2.77 -13.32
N VAL A 302 -11.76 1.56 -13.88
CA VAL A 302 -12.94 0.70 -13.79
C VAL A 302 -12.48 -0.68 -13.37
N GLU A 303 -13.05 -1.21 -12.30
CA GLU A 303 -12.77 -2.54 -11.77
C GLU A 303 -14.07 -3.35 -11.71
N LEU A 304 -14.01 -4.57 -12.23
CA LEU A 304 -15.07 -5.56 -12.18
C LEU A 304 -14.48 -6.85 -11.62
N SER A 305 -15.04 -7.37 -10.54
CA SER A 305 -14.61 -8.62 -9.92
C SER A 305 -15.81 -9.47 -9.54
N GLN A 306 -15.76 -10.75 -9.89
CA GLN A 306 -16.77 -11.74 -9.51
C GLN A 306 -16.09 -12.88 -8.77
N SER A 307 -16.61 -13.24 -7.62
CA SER A 307 -16.03 -14.29 -6.76
C SER A 307 -17.10 -15.25 -6.30
N GLY A 308 -16.79 -16.54 -6.21
CA GLY A 308 -17.76 -17.50 -5.69
C GLY A 308 -17.22 -18.93 -5.57
N THR A 309 -18.04 -19.78 -4.98
CA THR A 309 -17.72 -21.20 -4.79
C THR A 309 -18.17 -22.01 -6.01
N LEU A 310 -17.23 -22.57 -6.78
CA LEU A 310 -17.55 -23.45 -7.92
C LEU A 310 -17.92 -24.87 -7.45
N ALA A 311 -17.25 -25.35 -6.41
CA ALA A 311 -17.52 -26.61 -5.71
C ALA A 311 -17.12 -26.47 -4.24
N LYS A 312 -17.57 -27.36 -3.34
CA LYS A 312 -17.40 -27.27 -1.86
C LYS A 312 -16.02 -26.87 -1.30
N ARG A 313 -14.95 -26.91 -2.12
CA ARG A 313 -13.58 -26.58 -1.74
C ARG A 313 -12.87 -25.66 -2.74
N ILE A 314 -13.54 -25.29 -3.83
CA ILE A 314 -12.94 -24.57 -4.96
C ILE A 314 -13.63 -23.21 -5.04
N ASN A 315 -12.91 -22.19 -4.63
CA ASN A 315 -13.30 -20.80 -4.80
C ASN A 315 -12.63 -20.26 -6.06
N VAL A 316 -13.38 -19.50 -6.86
CA VAL A 316 -12.88 -18.85 -8.06
C VAL A 316 -13.17 -17.37 -7.98
N THR A 317 -12.21 -16.57 -8.40
CA THR A 317 -12.38 -15.14 -8.65
C THR A 317 -11.94 -14.85 -10.07
N TYR A 318 -12.65 -13.98 -10.77
CA TYR A 318 -12.21 -13.44 -12.04
C TYR A 318 -12.70 -12.01 -12.20
N GLY A 319 -12.00 -11.26 -13.02
CA GLY A 319 -12.31 -9.86 -13.17
C GLY A 319 -11.62 -9.22 -14.36
N TYR A 320 -12.06 -7.99 -14.60
CA TYR A 320 -11.55 -7.11 -15.64
C TYR A 320 -11.28 -5.75 -15.02
N SER A 321 -10.15 -5.16 -15.38
CA SER A 321 -9.76 -3.81 -14.99
C SER A 321 -9.44 -2.99 -16.23
N PHE A 322 -9.91 -1.75 -16.27
CA PHE A 322 -9.48 -0.74 -17.23
C PHE A 322 -8.94 0.46 -16.49
N ARG A 323 -7.81 0.99 -16.94
CA ARG A 323 -7.23 2.21 -16.39
C ARG A 323 -6.71 3.11 -17.51
N ASN A 324 -7.11 4.37 -17.48
CA ASN A 324 -6.58 5.42 -18.32
C ASN A 324 -5.81 6.41 -17.44
N ASP A 325 -4.49 6.45 -17.59
CA ASP A 325 -3.60 7.42 -16.94
C ASP A 325 -3.26 8.52 -17.94
N GLN A 326 -3.42 9.78 -17.56
CA GLN A 326 -3.03 10.96 -18.34
C GLN A 326 -2.17 11.88 -17.48
N ILE A 327 -1.21 12.56 -18.11
CA ILE A 327 -0.47 13.66 -17.51
C ILE A 327 -0.47 14.84 -18.47
N GLN A 328 -0.69 16.04 -17.94
CA GLN A 328 -0.35 17.30 -18.58
C GLN A 328 0.75 17.95 -17.73
N SER A 329 1.93 18.15 -18.30
CA SER A 329 3.07 18.64 -17.54
C SER A 329 3.93 19.59 -18.34
N THR A 330 4.47 20.61 -17.67
CA THR A 330 5.45 21.52 -18.26
C THR A 330 6.79 20.85 -18.55
N GLU A 331 7.09 19.71 -17.93
CA GLU A 331 8.35 18.97 -18.09
C GLU A 331 8.21 17.80 -19.07
N VAL A 332 7.30 16.86 -18.81
CA VAL A 332 7.15 15.63 -19.63
C VAL A 332 6.15 15.78 -20.78
N GLY A 333 5.46 16.92 -20.86
CA GLY A 333 4.41 17.20 -21.83
C GLY A 333 3.12 16.40 -21.56
N GLU A 334 2.29 16.29 -22.59
CA GLU A 334 1.05 15.50 -22.53
C GLU A 334 1.33 14.04 -22.88
N LYS A 335 0.97 13.12 -21.96
CA LYS A 335 1.08 11.66 -22.18
C LYS A 335 -0.16 10.94 -21.69
N THR A 336 -0.49 9.84 -22.35
CA THR A 336 -1.64 8.99 -22.02
C THR A 336 -1.25 7.52 -22.11
N ARG A 337 -1.70 6.73 -21.13
CA ARG A 337 -1.57 5.26 -21.11
C ARG A 337 -2.92 4.63 -20.82
N ASN A 338 -3.39 3.79 -21.72
CA ASN A 338 -4.53 2.91 -21.47
C ASN A 338 -4.02 1.53 -21.10
N THR A 339 -4.53 0.96 -20.01
CA THR A 339 -4.22 -0.40 -19.59
C THR A 339 -5.51 -1.20 -19.46
N HIS A 340 -5.61 -2.26 -20.26
CA HIS A 340 -6.66 -3.26 -20.12
C HIS A 340 -6.10 -4.49 -19.42
N SER A 341 -6.82 -5.05 -18.47
CA SER A 341 -6.34 -6.25 -17.80
C SER A 341 -7.45 -7.24 -17.47
N GLY A 342 -7.14 -8.52 -17.65
CA GLY A 342 -7.96 -9.64 -17.21
C GLY A 342 -7.22 -10.41 -16.12
N HIS A 343 -7.93 -10.83 -15.08
CA HIS A 343 -7.36 -11.63 -14.01
C HIS A 343 -8.30 -12.75 -13.58
N THR A 344 -7.72 -13.84 -13.09
CA THR A 344 -8.47 -14.92 -12.43
C THR A 344 -7.61 -15.60 -11.38
N SER A 345 -8.26 -16.06 -10.31
CA SER A 345 -7.66 -16.89 -9.29
C SER A 345 -8.56 -18.08 -8.93
N LEU A 346 -7.91 -19.14 -8.49
CA LEU A 346 -8.53 -20.36 -8.01
C LEU A 346 -7.90 -20.71 -6.66
N THR A 347 -8.73 -20.85 -5.63
CA THR A 347 -8.29 -21.26 -4.30
C THR A 347 -8.93 -22.59 -3.95
N LEU A 348 -8.10 -23.55 -3.53
CA LEU A 348 -8.50 -24.86 -3.05
C LEU A 348 -8.08 -25.02 -1.60
N SER A 349 -9.04 -25.25 -0.71
CA SER A 349 -8.78 -25.45 0.72
C SER A 349 -9.23 -26.85 1.17
N LYS A 350 -8.40 -27.53 1.96
CA LYS A 350 -8.69 -28.87 2.49
C LYS A 350 -8.34 -28.95 3.97
N LYS A 351 -9.35 -29.18 4.80
CA LYS A 351 -9.16 -29.57 6.20
C LYS A 351 -8.61 -31.00 6.28
N LEU A 352 -7.63 -31.19 7.15
CA LEU A 352 -6.96 -32.45 7.43
C LEU A 352 -7.10 -32.75 8.93
N ASN A 353 -7.27 -34.02 9.30
CA ASN A 353 -7.42 -34.44 10.69
C ASN A 353 -6.16 -35.20 11.16
N ARG A 354 -4.98 -34.67 10.85
CA ARG A 354 -3.67 -35.22 11.24
C ARG A 354 -2.86 -34.13 11.94
N PHE A 355 -1.53 -34.29 12.00
CA PHE A 355 -0.64 -33.23 12.47
C PHE A 355 -0.93 -31.89 11.76
N ILE A 356 -1.09 -31.89 10.44
CA ILE A 356 -1.57 -30.70 9.72
C ILE A 356 -3.09 -30.65 9.83
N ASN A 357 -3.64 -29.51 10.24
CA ASN A 357 -5.08 -29.25 10.38
C ASN A 357 -5.72 -28.77 9.08
N GLY A 358 -4.95 -28.08 8.24
CA GLY A 358 -5.45 -27.52 6.98
C GLY A 358 -4.34 -27.25 5.99
N ILE A 359 -4.68 -27.35 4.71
CA ILE A 359 -3.86 -26.87 3.61
C ILE A 359 -4.72 -25.99 2.69
N GLU A 360 -4.09 -24.99 2.10
CA GLU A 360 -4.67 -24.18 1.05
C GLU A 360 -3.67 -23.97 -0.08
N THR A 361 -4.17 -24.06 -1.32
CA THR A 361 -3.41 -23.74 -2.52
C THR A 361 -4.18 -22.70 -3.31
N ALA A 362 -3.51 -21.64 -3.75
CA ALA A 362 -4.10 -20.67 -4.65
C ALA A 362 -3.25 -20.50 -5.90
N MET A 363 -3.89 -20.48 -7.06
CA MET A 363 -3.30 -20.12 -8.34
C MET A 363 -3.95 -18.82 -8.80
N ALA A 364 -3.17 -17.86 -9.26
CA ALA A 364 -3.69 -16.64 -9.86
C ALA A 364 -2.92 -16.29 -11.11
N ILE A 365 -3.60 -15.75 -12.10
CA ILE A 365 -3.00 -15.22 -13.32
C ILE A 365 -3.60 -13.86 -13.62
N ARG A 366 -2.77 -12.99 -14.18
CA ARG A 366 -3.19 -11.70 -14.72
C ARG A 366 -2.51 -11.46 -16.05
N TYR A 367 -3.26 -10.89 -16.98
CA TYR A 367 -2.77 -10.40 -18.25
C TYR A 367 -3.05 -8.91 -18.34
N ASP A 368 -2.00 -8.10 -18.44
CA ASP A 368 -2.08 -6.66 -18.60
C ASP A 368 -1.64 -6.26 -20.01
N SER A 369 -2.41 -5.40 -20.66
CA SER A 369 -2.17 -4.87 -21.99
C SER A 369 -2.16 -3.33 -21.94
N PRO A 370 -1.00 -2.73 -21.61
CA PRO A 370 -0.79 -1.29 -21.70
C PRO A 370 -0.64 -0.85 -23.16
N SER A 371 -1.01 0.40 -23.48
CA SER A 371 -1.00 0.92 -24.85
C SER A 371 0.39 1.31 -25.37
N ASP A 372 1.38 1.45 -24.48
CA ASP A 372 2.70 2.02 -24.78
C ASP A 372 3.88 1.03 -24.63
N PHE A 373 3.63 -0.20 -24.16
CA PHE A 373 4.65 -1.25 -24.01
C PHE A 373 4.11 -2.66 -24.28
N GLU A 374 5.01 -3.64 -24.28
CA GLU A 374 4.63 -5.05 -24.40
C GLU A 374 3.68 -5.50 -23.28
N ASN A 375 2.74 -6.38 -23.66
CA ASN A 375 1.81 -7.00 -22.72
C ASN A 375 2.56 -7.84 -21.67
N ALA A 376 2.00 -7.89 -20.46
CA ALA A 376 2.58 -8.60 -19.33
C ALA A 376 1.68 -9.74 -18.86
N PHE A 377 2.29 -10.90 -18.60
CA PHE A 377 1.62 -12.06 -18.01
C PHE A 377 2.23 -12.35 -16.63
N SER A 378 1.40 -12.24 -15.59
CA SER A 378 1.82 -12.33 -14.19
C SER A 378 1.15 -13.51 -13.48
N PRO A 379 1.72 -14.72 -13.54
CA PRO A 379 1.26 -15.87 -12.76
C PRO A 379 1.73 -15.81 -11.30
N ARG A 380 0.93 -16.40 -10.42
CA ARG A 380 1.23 -16.61 -9.01
C ARG A 380 0.71 -17.95 -8.54
N PHE A 381 1.53 -18.64 -7.74
CA PHE A 381 1.14 -19.82 -6.98
C PHE A 381 1.42 -19.57 -5.50
N SER A 382 0.47 -19.96 -4.66
CA SER A 382 0.52 -19.86 -3.21
C SER A 382 0.20 -21.20 -2.58
N PHE A 383 0.96 -21.58 -1.57
CA PHE A 383 0.66 -22.74 -0.72
C PHE A 383 0.71 -22.32 0.75
N SER A 384 -0.25 -22.76 1.55
CA SER A 384 -0.21 -22.62 2.99
C SER A 384 -0.62 -23.91 3.69
N ALA A 385 -0.05 -24.13 4.87
CA ALA A 385 -0.41 -25.23 5.75
C ALA A 385 -0.37 -24.76 7.19
N ASN A 386 -1.29 -25.26 8.02
CA ASN A 386 -1.35 -24.88 9.43
C ASN A 386 -1.50 -26.10 10.35
N HIS A 387 -0.85 -26.02 11.50
CA HIS A 387 -1.01 -26.89 12.66
C HIS A 387 -1.50 -26.07 13.85
N THR A 388 -2.48 -26.59 14.57
CA THR A 388 -3.01 -26.02 15.81
C THR A 388 -2.87 -27.08 16.90
N GLY A 389 -2.18 -26.73 17.99
CA GLY A 389 -1.82 -27.65 19.06
C GLY A 389 -1.18 -26.93 20.24
N ALA A 390 -0.30 -27.61 20.98
CA ALA A 390 0.48 -26.97 22.06
C ALA A 390 1.42 -25.88 21.53
N VAL A 391 1.87 -26.04 20.28
CA VAL A 391 2.56 -25.01 19.48
C VAL A 391 1.79 -24.88 18.18
N ASN A 392 1.30 -23.68 17.89
CA ASN A 392 0.69 -23.39 16.60
C ASN A 392 1.79 -23.18 15.58
N LEU A 393 1.70 -23.83 14.42
CA LEU A 393 2.67 -23.68 13.34
C LEU A 393 1.96 -23.29 12.05
N GLY A 394 2.56 -22.36 11.30
CA GLY A 394 2.13 -21.99 9.96
C GLY A 394 3.28 -22.14 8.98
N LEU A 395 2.97 -22.58 7.78
CA LEU A 395 3.85 -22.54 6.62
C LEU A 395 3.15 -21.77 5.51
N LEU A 396 3.88 -20.89 4.85
CA LEU A 396 3.42 -20.12 3.71
C LEU A 396 4.49 -20.09 2.63
N ALA A 397 4.11 -20.33 1.38
CA ALA A 397 5.02 -20.31 0.25
C ALA A 397 4.42 -19.57 -0.97
N HIS A 398 5.12 -18.51 -1.34
CA HIS A 398 5.05 -17.60 -2.49
C HIS A 398 5.86 -18.00 -3.72
N ILE A 399 5.27 -18.19 -4.91
CA ILE A 399 6.02 -18.02 -6.18
C ILE A 399 5.22 -17.12 -7.11
N THR A 400 5.80 -15.99 -7.52
CA THR A 400 5.13 -14.99 -8.35
C THR A 400 6.06 -14.49 -9.45
N LYS A 401 5.49 -14.22 -10.63
CA LYS A 401 6.10 -13.30 -11.59
C LYS A 401 5.43 -11.94 -11.52
N SER A 402 6.24 -10.90 -11.46
CA SER A 402 5.81 -9.51 -11.37
C SER A 402 6.40 -8.70 -12.54
N TYR A 403 5.83 -7.53 -12.80
CA TYR A 403 6.38 -6.60 -13.76
C TYR A 403 6.17 -5.16 -13.30
N LYS A 404 7.04 -4.26 -13.77
CA LYS A 404 6.94 -2.81 -13.56
C LYS A 404 6.99 -2.13 -14.92
N ALA A 405 6.02 -1.27 -15.20
CA ALA A 405 6.04 -0.47 -16.41
C ALA A 405 7.01 0.72 -16.22
N PRO A 406 7.70 1.20 -17.28
CA PRO A 406 8.41 2.47 -17.20
C PRO A 406 7.44 3.61 -16.86
N SER A 407 7.84 4.52 -15.98
CA SER A 407 7.04 5.72 -15.68
C SER A 407 7.18 6.78 -16.78
N PHE A 408 6.28 7.75 -16.85
CA PHE A 408 6.41 8.86 -17.80
C PHE A 408 7.67 9.69 -17.54
N ASN A 409 8.11 9.83 -16.28
CA ASN A 409 9.40 10.45 -15.99
C ASN A 409 10.56 9.59 -16.52
N ASP A 410 10.54 8.27 -16.36
CA ASP A 410 11.60 7.40 -16.90
C ASP A 410 11.72 7.54 -18.43
N LEU A 411 10.59 7.70 -19.13
CA LEU A 411 10.54 7.73 -20.59
C LEU A 411 10.80 9.10 -21.19
N TYR A 412 10.28 10.15 -20.56
CA TYR A 412 10.07 11.46 -21.19
C TYR A 412 10.58 12.63 -20.36
N TRP A 413 11.33 12.41 -19.27
CA TRP A 413 11.98 13.51 -18.55
C TRP A 413 12.73 14.42 -19.53
N PRO A 414 12.49 15.74 -19.51
CA PRO A 414 13.08 16.65 -20.48
C PRO A 414 14.60 16.64 -20.34
N LYS A 415 15.30 16.94 -21.42
CA LYS A 415 16.75 17.12 -21.36
C LYS A 415 17.06 18.44 -20.66
N ASP A 416 17.60 18.36 -19.45
CA ASP A 416 18.08 19.51 -18.68
C ASP A 416 19.60 19.43 -18.43
N ALA A 417 20.12 20.24 -17.50
CA ALA A 417 21.55 20.28 -17.16
C ALA A 417 22.06 19.04 -16.42
N PHE A 418 21.16 18.21 -15.88
CA PHE A 418 21.44 17.09 -15.00
C PHE A 418 20.94 15.76 -15.53
N ALA A 419 19.81 15.74 -16.25
CA ALA A 419 19.06 14.53 -16.56
C ALA A 419 18.38 14.54 -17.95
N VAL A 420 18.06 13.34 -18.44
CA VAL A 420 17.23 13.12 -19.64
C VAL A 420 16.55 11.74 -19.59
N GLY A 421 15.28 11.67 -19.98
CA GLY A 421 14.52 10.42 -20.07
C GLY A 421 14.97 9.52 -21.22
N ASN A 422 14.51 8.26 -21.21
CA ASN A 422 14.84 7.28 -22.23
C ASN A 422 13.57 6.58 -22.78
N PRO A 423 13.10 6.97 -23.98
CA PRO A 423 11.91 6.37 -24.59
C PRO A 423 12.06 4.88 -24.97
N ASN A 424 13.29 4.36 -25.02
CA ASN A 424 13.56 2.98 -25.43
C ASN A 424 13.51 1.97 -24.27
N LEU A 425 13.08 2.41 -23.08
CA LEU A 425 12.96 1.51 -21.93
C LEU A 425 11.90 0.44 -22.18
N ILE A 426 12.19 -0.75 -21.67
CA ILE A 426 11.24 -1.87 -21.62
C ILE A 426 10.82 -2.14 -20.17
N PRO A 427 9.67 -2.81 -19.95
CA PRO A 427 9.23 -3.15 -18.61
C PRO A 427 10.25 -4.02 -17.83
N GLU A 428 10.35 -3.75 -16.53
CA GLU A 428 11.08 -4.63 -15.62
C GLU A 428 10.27 -5.92 -15.40
N LYS A 429 10.94 -7.06 -15.25
CA LYS A 429 10.29 -8.36 -14.96
C LYS A 429 10.93 -8.98 -13.73
N GLY A 430 10.13 -9.31 -12.73
CA GLY A 430 10.56 -9.90 -11.47
C GLY A 430 10.13 -11.36 -11.33
N ASP A 431 11.04 -12.23 -10.89
CA ASP A 431 10.76 -13.58 -10.42
C ASP A 431 10.91 -13.58 -8.88
N ASN A 432 9.80 -13.72 -8.17
CA ASN A 432 9.71 -13.62 -6.72
C ASN A 432 9.43 -14.98 -6.08
N TYR A 433 10.21 -15.33 -5.06
CA TYR A 433 10.05 -16.52 -4.23
C TYR A 433 10.02 -16.10 -2.77
N ASP A 434 9.09 -16.63 -2.00
CA ASP A 434 8.92 -16.28 -0.59
C ASP A 434 8.50 -17.53 0.18
N VAL A 435 9.16 -17.86 1.29
CA VAL A 435 8.83 -19.02 2.14
C VAL A 435 8.91 -18.60 3.59
N GLY A 436 7.78 -18.65 4.28
CA GLY A 436 7.63 -18.24 5.67
C GLY A 436 7.16 -19.36 6.57
N ILE A 437 7.70 -19.41 7.78
CA ILE A 437 7.25 -20.29 8.85
C ILE A 437 6.88 -19.41 10.05
N THR A 438 5.72 -19.68 10.64
CA THR A 438 5.29 -19.07 11.89
C THR A 438 5.20 -20.12 12.99
N SER A 439 5.49 -19.69 14.21
CA SER A 439 5.30 -20.46 15.44
C SER A 439 4.69 -19.57 16.50
N SER A 440 3.63 -20.03 17.15
CA SER A 440 2.98 -19.27 18.21
C SER A 440 2.63 -20.16 19.40
N ILE A 441 2.95 -19.65 20.58
CA ILE A 441 2.51 -20.15 21.90
C ILE A 441 1.98 -18.95 22.70
N PRO A 442 1.25 -19.15 23.80
CA PRO A 442 0.79 -18.04 24.64
C PRO A 442 1.94 -17.10 25.02
N GLY A 443 1.79 -15.81 24.71
CA GLY A 443 2.80 -14.78 25.00
C GLY A 443 4.00 -14.72 24.04
N ILE A 444 4.16 -15.64 23.09
CA ILE A 444 5.30 -15.63 22.14
C ILE A 444 4.84 -15.93 20.72
N TYR A 445 5.21 -15.06 19.80
CA TYR A 445 5.03 -15.25 18.36
C TYR A 445 6.38 -15.11 17.65
N LEU A 446 6.74 -16.10 16.83
CA LEU A 446 7.93 -16.11 16.00
C LEU A 446 7.52 -16.29 14.53
N SER A 447 8.12 -15.49 13.66
CA SER A 447 7.98 -15.57 12.21
C SER A 447 9.36 -15.52 11.58
N VAL A 448 9.67 -16.47 10.71
CA VAL A 448 10.90 -16.48 9.92
C VAL A 448 10.54 -16.60 8.45
N ASN A 449 11.05 -15.70 7.63
CA ASN A 449 10.69 -15.58 6.22
C ASN A 449 11.93 -15.47 5.34
N TYR A 450 12.13 -16.43 4.45
CA TYR A 450 13.12 -16.35 3.38
C TYR A 450 12.48 -15.74 2.14
N PHE A 451 13.16 -14.78 1.51
CA PHE A 451 12.71 -14.20 0.25
C PHE A 451 13.85 -14.16 -0.77
N ASN A 452 13.48 -14.29 -2.04
CA ASN A 452 14.35 -14.07 -3.19
C ASN A 452 13.59 -13.32 -4.29
N ASN A 453 14.23 -12.32 -4.87
CA ASN A 453 13.71 -11.50 -5.94
C ASN A 453 14.78 -11.30 -7.01
N ASP A 454 14.59 -11.96 -8.15
CA ASP A 454 15.42 -11.78 -9.34
C ASP A 454 14.70 -10.83 -10.30
N VAL A 455 15.27 -9.65 -10.55
CA VAL A 455 14.68 -8.66 -11.46
C VAL A 455 15.51 -8.56 -12.73
N LYS A 456 14.88 -8.74 -13.89
CA LYS A 456 15.45 -8.50 -15.21
C LYS A 456 15.03 -7.12 -15.72
N ASN A 457 15.89 -6.52 -16.54
CA ASN A 457 15.67 -5.21 -17.14
C ASN A 457 15.38 -4.13 -16.09
N LEU A 458 15.98 -4.20 -14.90
CA LEU A 458 15.77 -3.23 -13.84
C LEU A 458 16.06 -1.82 -14.38
N ILE A 459 15.12 -0.88 -14.23
CA ILE A 459 15.31 0.50 -14.66
C ILE A 459 16.10 1.20 -13.56
N LEU A 460 17.29 1.68 -13.91
CA LEU A 460 18.16 2.41 -13.01
C LEU A 460 18.66 3.68 -13.70
N TRP A 461 18.48 4.81 -13.02
CA TRP A 461 19.08 6.08 -13.41
C TRP A 461 20.57 6.06 -13.08
N ALA A 462 21.41 6.37 -14.06
CA ALA A 462 22.85 6.49 -13.90
C ALA A 462 23.40 7.54 -14.87
N GLN A 463 24.57 8.10 -14.58
CA GLN A 463 25.26 8.94 -15.54
C GLN A 463 25.75 8.11 -16.73
N ASP A 464 25.48 8.60 -17.94
CA ASP A 464 25.91 7.95 -19.18
C ASP A 464 26.75 8.91 -20.05
N PRO A 465 28.03 8.57 -20.32
CA PRO A 465 28.88 9.34 -21.23
C PRO A 465 28.27 9.57 -22.62
N SER A 466 27.40 8.68 -23.10
CA SER A 466 26.74 8.80 -24.41
C SER A 466 25.78 10.00 -24.51
N VAL A 467 25.31 10.49 -23.37
CA VAL A 467 24.43 11.67 -23.23
C VAL A 467 25.11 12.79 -22.43
N ASN A 468 26.40 13.01 -22.65
CA ASN A 468 27.21 14.04 -21.97
C ASN A 468 27.30 13.87 -20.44
N ASN A 469 27.30 12.63 -19.95
CA ASN A 469 27.28 12.30 -18.51
C ASN A 469 26.04 12.81 -17.75
N LEU A 470 24.96 13.14 -18.47
CA LEU A 470 23.65 13.37 -17.86
C LEU A 470 23.15 12.07 -17.23
N TRP A 471 22.38 12.19 -16.15
CA TRP A 471 21.63 11.08 -15.58
C TRP A 471 20.55 10.65 -16.57
N THR A 472 20.53 9.37 -16.93
CA THR A 472 19.50 8.81 -17.78
C THR A 472 19.15 7.39 -17.34
N PRO A 473 17.89 6.95 -17.49
CA PRO A 473 17.49 5.62 -17.07
C PRO A 473 17.88 4.56 -18.11
N HIS A 474 18.34 3.41 -17.61
CA HIS A 474 18.66 2.24 -18.43
C HIS A 474 18.05 0.97 -17.85
N ASN A 475 17.67 0.04 -18.72
CA ASN A 475 17.39 -1.33 -18.32
C ASN A 475 18.72 -2.07 -18.06
N ILE A 476 19.05 -2.32 -16.80
CA ILE A 476 20.16 -3.19 -16.43
C ILE A 476 19.72 -4.65 -16.52
N SER A 477 20.59 -5.51 -17.04
CA SER A 477 20.19 -6.86 -17.49
C SER A 477 19.57 -7.74 -16.39
N LYS A 478 20.20 -7.84 -15.21
CA LYS A 478 19.68 -8.68 -14.12
C LYS A 478 20.19 -8.23 -12.74
N THR A 479 19.34 -8.27 -11.72
CA THR A 479 19.70 -8.15 -10.30
C THR A 479 19.10 -9.31 -9.51
N SER A 480 19.66 -9.57 -8.33
CA SER A 480 19.22 -10.65 -7.44
C SER A 480 19.28 -10.15 -6.00
N THR A 481 18.14 -10.18 -5.32
CA THR A 481 18.01 -9.74 -3.93
C THR A 481 17.40 -10.86 -3.12
N GLN A 482 18.15 -11.37 -2.15
CA GLN A 482 17.69 -12.45 -1.28
C GLN A 482 17.98 -12.12 0.19
N GLY A 483 17.17 -12.67 1.09
CA GLY A 483 17.31 -12.39 2.50
C GLY A 483 16.47 -13.29 3.39
N VAL A 484 16.68 -13.11 4.69
CA VAL A 484 15.88 -13.72 5.75
C VAL A 484 15.39 -12.61 6.66
N GLU A 485 14.10 -12.60 6.93
CA GLU A 485 13.45 -11.73 7.91
C GLU A 485 13.01 -12.58 9.09
N THR A 486 13.34 -12.16 10.30
CA THR A 486 12.90 -12.80 11.54
C THR A 486 12.15 -11.77 12.36
N SER A 487 10.95 -12.11 12.82
CA SER A 487 10.13 -11.29 13.69
C SER A 487 9.75 -12.10 14.93
N LEU A 488 9.94 -11.51 16.10
CA LEU A 488 9.71 -12.13 17.39
C LEU A 488 8.95 -11.15 18.28
N THR A 489 7.76 -11.54 18.70
CA THR A 489 6.92 -10.78 19.64
C THR A 489 6.84 -11.52 20.97
N PHE A 490 7.11 -10.80 22.05
CA PHE A 490 6.86 -11.24 23.42
C PHE A 490 5.77 -10.39 24.03
N ALA A 491 4.67 -11.00 24.43
CA ALA A 491 3.64 -10.40 25.27
C ALA A 491 3.82 -10.90 26.71
N LEU A 492 4.18 -9.99 27.60
CA LEU A 492 4.44 -10.25 29.01
C LEU A 492 3.31 -9.65 29.86
N PHE A 493 3.00 -10.30 30.98
CA PHE A 493 2.01 -9.83 31.97
C PHE A 493 0.65 -9.50 31.34
N ASP A 494 0.05 -10.47 30.64
CA ASP A 494 -1.25 -10.31 29.96
C ASP A 494 -1.27 -9.09 29.01
N GLU A 495 -0.23 -9.00 28.16
CA GLU A 495 -0.06 -7.95 27.14
C GLU A 495 0.21 -6.53 27.67
N MET A 496 0.40 -6.37 28.99
CA MET A 496 0.82 -5.08 29.57
C MET A 496 2.16 -4.61 29.01
N ILE A 497 3.07 -5.53 28.67
CA ILE A 497 4.30 -5.19 27.96
C ILE A 497 4.39 -6.07 26.72
N VAL A 498 4.48 -5.43 25.56
CA VAL A 498 4.70 -6.12 24.29
C VAL A 498 6.03 -5.66 23.71
N ILE A 499 6.97 -6.60 23.56
CA ILE A 499 8.28 -6.37 22.94
C ILE A 499 8.25 -7.01 21.56
N ASN A 500 8.52 -6.22 20.52
CA ASN A 500 8.70 -6.72 19.16
C ASN A 500 10.16 -6.53 18.75
N SER A 501 10.80 -7.62 18.33
CA SER A 501 12.15 -7.64 17.81
C SER A 501 12.11 -8.17 16.40
N GLU A 502 12.71 -7.43 15.48
CA GLU A 502 12.75 -7.79 14.08
C GLU A 502 14.15 -7.61 13.51
N TYR A 503 14.55 -8.56 12.67
CA TYR A 503 15.86 -8.60 12.05
C TYR A 503 15.75 -9.02 10.59
N THR A 504 16.34 -8.22 9.70
CA THR A 504 16.45 -8.52 8.28
C THR A 504 17.91 -8.63 7.89
N PHE A 505 18.29 -9.79 7.37
CA PHE A 505 19.52 -9.97 6.62
C PHE A 505 19.22 -9.98 5.13
N MET A 506 19.92 -9.15 4.35
CA MET A 506 19.70 -9.03 2.91
C MET A 506 21.01 -8.99 2.13
N ASN A 507 21.03 -9.65 0.97
CA ASN A 507 22.12 -9.66 0.01
C ASN A 507 21.57 -9.30 -1.38
N ALA A 508 21.67 -8.03 -1.74
CA ALA A 508 21.28 -7.49 -3.04
C ALA A 508 22.50 -7.29 -3.93
N ARG A 509 22.54 -7.96 -5.09
CA ARG A 509 23.68 -7.90 -6.02
C ARG A 509 23.26 -7.63 -7.45
N ASP A 510 24.12 -6.92 -8.18
CA ASP A 510 24.07 -6.81 -9.63
C ASP A 510 24.52 -8.14 -10.26
N LYS A 511 23.75 -8.62 -11.24
CA LYS A 511 24.04 -9.82 -12.05
C LYS A 511 24.00 -9.52 -13.55
N GLY A 512 24.13 -8.26 -13.93
CA GLY A 512 24.19 -7.81 -15.31
C GLY A 512 25.55 -8.09 -15.97
N PRO A 513 25.65 -7.88 -17.30
CA PRO A 513 26.84 -8.23 -18.08
C PRO A 513 28.00 -7.25 -17.87
N ASP A 514 27.78 -6.09 -17.25
CA ASP A 514 28.84 -5.12 -16.97
C ASP A 514 29.83 -5.70 -15.94
N PRO A 515 31.06 -6.05 -16.33
CA PRO A 515 32.02 -6.68 -15.43
C PRO A 515 32.46 -5.76 -14.28
N ASN A 516 32.31 -4.44 -14.42
CA ASN A 516 32.65 -3.48 -13.38
C ASN A 516 31.57 -3.41 -12.29
N LYS A 517 30.35 -3.85 -12.58
CA LYS A 517 29.21 -3.85 -11.65
C LYS A 517 28.85 -5.26 -11.18
N TYR A 518 29.14 -6.28 -11.98
CA TYR A 518 28.80 -7.67 -11.69
C TYR A 518 29.24 -8.10 -10.29
N GLY A 519 28.29 -8.67 -9.53
CA GLY A 519 28.52 -9.19 -8.18
C GLY A 519 28.66 -8.14 -7.08
N LYS A 520 28.70 -6.84 -7.42
CA LYS A 520 28.70 -5.73 -6.45
C LYS A 520 27.33 -5.56 -5.81
N TYR A 521 27.33 -4.96 -4.63
CA TYR A 521 26.11 -4.61 -3.91
C TYR A 521 25.34 -3.52 -4.65
N ILE A 522 24.02 -3.67 -4.67
CA ILE A 522 23.13 -2.59 -5.13
C ILE A 522 23.13 -1.48 -4.07
N ILE A 523 23.29 -0.23 -4.51
CA ILE A 523 23.28 0.95 -3.64
C ILE A 523 21.94 1.13 -2.92
N TYR A 524 21.96 1.80 -1.74
CA TYR A 524 20.78 2.06 -0.90
C TYR A 524 20.04 0.82 -0.38
N ARG A 525 20.76 -0.29 -0.18
CA ARG A 525 20.21 -1.56 0.32
C ARG A 525 21.00 -2.06 1.53
N PRO A 526 20.61 -1.76 2.79
CA PRO A 526 21.28 -2.28 3.98
C PRO A 526 21.39 -3.81 3.97
N LYS A 527 22.56 -4.32 4.34
CA LYS A 527 22.79 -5.76 4.48
C LYS A 527 22.14 -6.34 5.73
N ASN A 528 22.08 -5.54 6.80
CA ASN A 528 21.49 -5.92 8.08
C ASN A 528 20.62 -4.75 8.55
N LYS A 529 19.42 -5.06 9.01
CA LYS A 529 18.55 -4.13 9.71
C LYS A 529 18.02 -4.81 10.97
N PHE A 530 18.03 -4.11 12.09
CA PHE A 530 17.48 -4.57 13.35
C PHE A 530 16.56 -3.47 13.89
N ASP A 531 15.32 -3.83 14.17
CA ASP A 531 14.31 -2.96 14.75
C ASP A 531 13.83 -3.59 16.06
N LEU A 532 13.75 -2.78 17.12
CA LEU A 532 13.28 -3.21 18.44
C LEU A 532 12.29 -2.17 18.95
N THR A 533 11.05 -2.60 19.21
CA THR A 533 10.00 -1.75 19.78
C THR A 533 9.46 -2.39 21.04
N SER A 534 8.99 -1.54 21.95
CA SER A 534 8.27 -1.97 23.14
C SER A 534 7.07 -1.06 23.31
N THR A 535 5.91 -1.65 23.61
CA THR A 535 4.74 -0.90 24.07
C THR A 535 4.42 -1.30 25.50
N LEU A 536 3.96 -0.31 26.27
CA LEU A 536 3.64 -0.43 27.69
C LEU A 536 2.20 0.05 27.93
#